data_AF-A0A1F5SXD0-F1
#
_entry.id   AF-A0A1F5SXD0-F1
#
_cell.length_a   1.000
_cell.length_b   1.000
_cell.length_c   1.000
_cell.angle_alpha   90.00
_cell.angle_beta   90.00
_cell.angle_gamma   90.00
#
_symmetry.space_group_name_H-M   'P 1'
#
loop_
_entity.id
_entity.type
_entity.pdbx_description
1 polymer ?
#
loop_
_entity_poly.entity_id
_entity_poly.type
_entity_poly.pdbx_seq_one_letter_code
_entity_poly.pdbx_strand_id
1 'polypeptide(L)' 'MNKTRVVMVESVKIFPKYKKRYKVKKRLKVHDEKNRYKVGDKVQFIECRPISKDKRWRMIYN' A
#
# COMPACT_ATOMS: atom_id res chain seq x y z
N MET A 1 -8.05 -5.87 -14.31
CA MET A 1 -7.69 -4.77 -13.38
C MET A 1 -6.84 -3.76 -14.13
N ASN A 2 -7.44 -2.68 -14.61
CA ASN A 2 -6.69 -1.61 -15.27
C ASN A 2 -6.35 -0.51 -14.23
N LYS A 3 -5.18 0.12 -14.35
CA LYS A 3 -4.72 1.24 -13.50
C LYS A 3 -4.75 0.97 -11.98
N THR A 4 -4.57 -0.28 -11.56
CA THR A 4 -4.70 -0.69 -10.15
C THR A 4 -3.62 -1.69 -9.81
N ARG A 5 -2.86 -1.41 -8.74
CA ARG A 5 -1.81 -2.28 -8.20
C ARG A 5 -2.12 -2.68 -6.77
N VAL A 6 -1.76 -3.90 -6.39
CA VAL A 6 -1.88 -4.36 -5.01
C VAL A 6 -0.53 -4.25 -4.35
N VAL A 7 -0.43 -3.41 -3.32
CA VAL A 7 0.82 -3.14 -2.61
C VAL A 7 0.74 -3.75 -1.22
N MET A 8 1.81 -4.40 -0.79
CA MET A 8 1.96 -4.90 0.58
C MET A 8 2.74 -3.87 1.39
N VAL A 9 2.14 -3.40 2.48
CA VAL A 9 2.76 -2.52 3.45
C VAL A 9 3.13 -3.34 4.67
N GLU A 10 4.40 -3.29 5.07
CA GLU A 10 4.85 -3.85 6.33
C GLU A 10 4.99 -2.72 7.37
N SER A 11 4.44 -2.94 8.57
CA SER A 11 4.57 -2.05 9.72
C SER A 11 4.97 -2.87 10.94
N VAL A 12 5.72 -2.27 11.87
CA VAL A 12 6.06 -2.92 13.14
C VAL A 12 5.06 -2.45 14.19
N LYS A 13 4.43 -3.40 14.88
CA LYS A 13 3.60 -3.15 16.05
C LYS A 13 4.23 -3.77 17.28
N ILE A 14 3.88 -3.24 18.44
CA ILE A 14 4.34 -3.73 19.74
C ILE A 14 3.17 -4.47 20.37
N PHE A 15 3.40 -5.72 20.79
CA PHE A 15 2.36 -6.49 21.46
C PHE A 15 2.05 -5.87 22.83
N PRO A 16 0.77 -5.58 23.16
CA PRO A 16 0.43 -4.73 24.30
C PRO A 16 0.90 -5.29 25.65
N LYS A 17 0.77 -6.61 25.87
CA LYS A 17 1.13 -7.24 27.16
C LYS A 17 2.63 -7.48 27.33
N TYR A 18 3.29 -7.98 26.28
CA TYR A 18 4.67 -8.48 26.36
C TYR A 18 5.71 -7.54 25.75
N LYS A 19 5.29 -6.41 25.17
CA LYS A 19 6.14 -5.42 24.49
C LYS A 19 7.05 -5.97 23.38
N LYS A 20 6.80 -7.21 22.93
CA LYS A 20 7.50 -7.83 21.80
C LYS A 20 7.13 -7.11 20.49
N ARG A 21 8.15 -6.72 19.70
CA ARG A 21 7.97 -6.16 18.36
C ARG A 21 7.62 -7.27 17.37
N TYR A 22 6.56 -7.07 16.59
CA TYR A 22 6.14 -8.00 15.54
C TYR A 22 5.78 -7.23 14.26
N LYS A 23 5.94 -7.89 13.11
CA LYS A 23 5.64 -7.32 11.79
C LYS A 23 4.19 -7.60 11.42
N VAL A 24 3.47 -6.58 10.98
CA VAL A 24 2.10 -6.67 10.45
C VAL A 24 2.11 -6.26 8.99
N LYS A 25 1.56 -7.13 8.14
CA LYS A 25 1.45 -6.89 6.71
C LYS A 25 0.01 -6.53 6.35
N LYS A 26 -0.19 -5.48 5.56
CA LYS A 26 -1.50 -5.09 5.02
C LYS A 26 -1.41 -4.97 3.51
N ARG A 27 -2.38 -5.52 2.79
CA ARG A 27 -2.49 -5.38 1.33
C ARG A 27 -3.46 -4.25 1.01
N LEU A 28 -3.04 -3.31 0.16
CA LEU A 28 -3.82 -2.15 -0.25
C LEU A 28 -3.95 -2.11 -1.78
N LYS A 29 -5.12 -1.69 -2.27
CA LYS A 29 -5.33 -1.41 -3.70
C LYS A 29 -4.98 0.06 -3.96
N VAL A 30 -3.94 0.28 -4.74
CA VAL A 30 -3.42 1.61 -5.08
C VAL A 30 -3.74 1.92 -6.54
N HIS A 31 -4.12 3.16 -6.81
CA HIS A 31 -4.32 3.65 -8.17
C HIS A 31 -2.98 4.02 -8.82
N ASP A 32 -2.72 3.42 -9.98
CA ASP A 32 -1.55 3.67 -10.82
C ASP A 32 -2.06 4.09 -12.21
N GLU A 33 -1.96 5.37 -12.56
CA GLU A 33 -2.48 5.86 -13.85
C GLU A 33 -1.55 5.50 -15.01
N LYS A 34 -0.24 5.49 -14.77
CA LYS A 34 0.82 5.27 -15.77
C LYS A 34 1.24 3.80 -15.92
N ASN A 35 0.75 2.90 -15.06
CA ASN A 35 1.10 1.47 -15.02
C ASN A 35 2.62 1.21 -15.01
N ARG A 36 3.40 2.15 -14.48
CA ARG A 36 4.87 2.19 -14.64
C ARG A 36 5.59 1.10 -13.85
N TYR A 37 5.03 0.69 -12.72
CA TYR A 37 5.67 -0.23 -11.79
C TYR A 37 5.30 -1.68 -12.07
N LYS A 38 6.26 -2.57 -11.85
CA LYS A 38 6.15 -4.02 -11.99
C LYS A 38 6.09 -4.71 -10.63
N VAL A 39 5.86 -6.02 -10.64
CA VAL A 39 5.85 -6.83 -9.42
C VAL A 39 7.27 -6.91 -8.88
N GLY A 40 7.45 -6.60 -7.60
CA GLY A 40 8.75 -6.60 -6.91
C GLY A 40 9.33 -5.21 -6.66
N ASP A 41 8.80 -4.18 -7.34
CA ASP A 41 9.27 -2.81 -7.16
C ASP A 41 8.84 -2.25 -5.79
N LYS A 42 9.74 -1.46 -5.17
CA LYS A 42 9.40 -0.64 -4.01
C LYS A 42 8.74 0.64 -4.50
N VAL A 43 7.55 0.92 -3.99
CA VAL A 43 6.72 2.05 -4.44
C VAL A 43 6.37 2.96 -3.27
N GLN A 44 6.18 4.25 -3.58
CA GLN A 44 5.63 5.24 -2.66
C GLN A 44 4.24 5.66 -3.14
N PHE A 45 3.33 5.88 -2.21
CA PHE A 45 1.95 6.25 -2.50
C PHE A 45 1.38 7.10 -1.37
N ILE A 46 0.36 7.91 -1.68
CA ILE A 46 -0.32 8.80 -0.72
C ILE A 46 -1.79 8.45 -0.61
N GLU A 47 -2.39 8.86 0.51
CA GLU A 47 -3.84 8.85 0.66
C GLU A 47 -4.48 9.87 -0.29
N CYS A 48 -5.63 9.51 -0.84
CA CYS A 48 -6.38 10.37 -1.75
C CYS A 48 -7.89 10.20 -1.55
N ARG A 49 -8.69 11.03 -2.24
CA ARG A 49 -10.14 10.82 -2.29
C ARG A 49 -10.46 9.38 -2.74
N PRO A 50 -11.57 8.78 -2.28
CA PRO A 50 -11.98 7.46 -2.76
C PRO A 50 -12.13 7.45 -4.28
N ILE A 51 -11.41 6.55 -4.94
CA ILE A 51 -11.47 6.32 -6.40
C ILE A 51 -12.43 5.15 -6.69
N SER A 52 -12.53 4.21 -5.75
CA SER A 52 -13.52 3.13 -5.77
C SER A 52 -13.84 2.71 -4.34
N LYS A 53 -14.65 1.65 -4.18
CA LYS A 53 -14.98 1.06 -2.86
C LYS A 53 -13.73 0.79 -2.00
N ASP A 54 -12.67 0.28 -2.61
CA ASP A 54 -11.46 -0.16 -1.92
C ASP A 54 -10.22 0.72 -2.20
N LYS A 55 -10.26 1.54 -3.26
CA LYS A 55 -9.10 2.34 -3.70
C LYS A 55 -9.15 3.73 -3.08
N ARG A 56 -8.30 3.95 -2.08
CA ARG A 56 -8.14 5.24 -1.37
C ARG A 56 -6.70 5.78 -1.41
N TRP A 57 -5.88 5.21 -2.30
CA TRP A 57 -4.46 5.49 -2.37
C TRP A 57 -4.06 5.73 -3.83
N ARG A 58 -3.16 6.69 -4.08
CA ARG A 58 -2.58 7.00 -5.40
C ARG A 58 -1.06 6.89 -5.35
N MET A 59 -0.46 6.34 -6.41
CA MET A 59 1.00 6.30 -6.55
C MET A 59 1.59 7.69 -6.77
N ILE A 60 2.74 7.95 -6.15
CA ILE A 60 3.59 9.08 -6.50
C ILE A 60 4.63 8.58 -7.49
N TYR A 61 4.90 9.38 -8.52
CA TYR A 61 6.04 9.18 -9.40
C TYR A 61 7.09 10.22 -9.02
N ASN A 62 8.22 9.76 -8.50
CA ASN A 62 9.44 10.56 -8.39
C ASN A 62 10.30 10.31 -9.62
#